data_AF-A0A1V9ZR46-F1
#
_entry.id   AF-A0A1V9ZR46-F1
#
_cell.length_a   1.000
_cell.length_b   1.000
_cell.length_c   1.000
_cell.angle_alpha   90.00
_cell.angle_beta   90.00
_cell.angle_gamma   90.00
#
_symmetry.space_group_name_H-M   'P 1'
#
loop_
_entity.id
_entity.type
_entity.pdbx_description
1 polymer ?
#
loop_
_entity_poly.entity_id
_entity_poly.type
_entity_poly.pdbx_seq_one_letter_code
_entity_poly.pdbx_strand_id
1 'polypeptide(L)' 'MKAHPVDVYPEIRKGCESKCVTVVKEYQNCLDRVAGKGGCDGQYFDLLKCIDKCAAPQIFKHLK' A
#
# COMPACT_ATOMS: atom_id res chain seq x y z
N MET A 1 -19.23 11.45 25.31
CA MET A 1 -17.94 10.97 24.75
C MET A 1 -17.58 11.84 23.56
N LYS A 2 -16.39 12.46 23.52
CA LYS A 2 -15.90 13.11 22.29
C LYS A 2 -15.33 12.01 21.39
N ALA A 3 -15.74 11.96 20.14
CA ALA A 3 -15.15 11.05 19.16
C ALA A 3 -13.69 11.46 18.91
N HIS A 4 -12.77 10.51 18.97
CA HIS A 4 -11.40 10.74 18.52
C HIS A 4 -11.38 10.85 17.00
N PRO A 5 -10.53 11.72 16.42
CA PRO A 5 -10.37 11.77 14.97
C PRO A 5 -9.89 10.41 14.47
N VAL A 6 -10.61 9.85 13.49
CA VAL A 6 -10.26 8.59 12.82
C VAL A 6 -9.32 8.91 11.67
N ASP A 7 -8.18 8.23 11.62
CA ASP A 7 -7.29 8.29 10.46
C ASP A 7 -7.88 7.48 9.29
N VAL A 8 -8.17 8.16 8.19
CA VAL A 8 -8.73 7.55 6.96
C VAL A 8 -7.66 6.86 6.10
N TYR A 9 -6.38 7.12 6.37
CA TYR A 9 -5.26 6.62 5.57
C TYR A 9 -5.21 5.08 5.45
N PRO A 10 -5.35 4.29 6.54
CA PRO A 10 -5.26 2.83 6.46
C PRO A 10 -6.38 2.20 5.62
N GLU A 11 -7.61 2.70 5.75
CA GLU A 11 -8.77 2.19 5.00
C GLU A 11 -8.64 2.47 3.50
N ILE A 12 -8.25 3.70 3.13
CA ILE A 12 -8.04 4.08 1.74
C ILE A 12 -6.93 3.24 1.09
N ARG A 13 -5.80 3.04 1.79
CA ARG A 13 -4.69 2.22 1.28
C ARG A 13 -5.11 0.77 1.06
N LYS A 14 -5.85 0.18 2.01
CA LYS A 14 -6.37 -1.19 1.87
C LYS A 14 -7.28 -1.33 0.65
N GLY A 15 -8.14 -0.34 0.38
CA GLY A 15 -8.97 -0.34 -0.83
C GLY A 15 -8.15 -0.30 -2.13
N CYS A 16 -6.99 0.36 -2.12
CA CYS A 16 -6.10 0.50 -3.27
C CYS A 16 -5.28 -0.76 -3.60
N GLU A 17 -5.08 -1.69 -2.65
CA GLU A 17 -4.38 -2.96 -2.89
C GLU A 17 -5.03 -3.76 -4.04
N SER A 18 -6.35 -3.75 -4.11
CA SER A 18 -7.13 -4.42 -5.16
C SER A 18 -6.85 -3.90 -6.58
N LYS A 19 -6.30 -2.68 -6.71
CA LYS A 19 -5.91 -2.08 -8.00
C LYS A 19 -4.45 -2.37 -8.38
N CYS A 20 -3.70 -2.98 -7.46
CA CYS A 20 -2.26 -3.19 -7.54
C CYS A 20 -1.90 -4.69 -7.58
N VAL A 21 -2.84 -5.56 -8.00
CA VAL A 21 -2.69 -7.03 -7.93
C VAL A 21 -1.40 -7.54 -8.57
N THR A 22 -0.99 -6.97 -9.70
CA THR A 22 0.26 -7.37 -10.39
C THR A 22 1.49 -7.15 -9.52
N VAL A 23 1.67 -5.93 -8.98
CA VAL A 23 2.83 -5.60 -8.15
C VAL A 23 2.78 -6.29 -6.78
N VAL A 24 1.57 -6.54 -6.24
CA VAL A 24 1.39 -7.37 -5.05
C VAL A 24 1.92 -8.79 -5.31
N LYS A 25 1.58 -9.39 -6.45
CA LYS A 25 2.05 -10.72 -6.83
C LYS A 25 3.57 -10.75 -7.05
N GLU A 26 4.14 -9.73 -7.69
CA GLU A 26 5.58 -9.62 -7.89
C GLU A 26 6.35 -9.50 -6.57
N TYR A 27 5.83 -8.72 -5.62
CA TYR A 27 6.38 -8.63 -4.28
C TYR A 27 6.29 -9.98 -3.54
N GLN A 28 5.15 -10.66 -3.58
CA GLN A 28 5.00 -11.98 -2.96
C GLN A 28 5.97 -13.01 -3.58
N ASN A 29 6.08 -13.05 -4.91
CA ASN A 29 7.04 -13.91 -5.59
C ASN A 29 8.48 -13.61 -5.17
N CYS A 30 8.81 -12.33 -4.91
CA CYS A 30 10.12 -11.97 -4.38
C CYS A 30 10.33 -12.52 -2.98
N LEU A 31 9.36 -12.35 -2.08
CA LEU A 31 9.41 -12.88 -0.70
C LEU A 31 9.66 -14.39 -0.68
N ASP A 32 8.91 -15.12 -1.52
CA ASP A 32 9.02 -16.57 -1.65
C ASP A 32 10.40 -16.98 -2.19
N ARG A 33 10.95 -16.20 -3.15
CA ARG A 33 12.27 -16.43 -3.72
C ARG A 33 13.40 -16.16 -2.73
N VAL A 34 13.36 -15.05 -2.00
CA VAL A 34 14.46 -14.67 -1.10
C VAL A 34 14.44 -15.47 0.18
N ALA A 35 13.27 -15.88 0.68
CA ALA A 35 13.12 -16.72 1.89
C ALA A 35 14.02 -16.28 3.07
N GLY A 36 14.17 -14.97 3.27
CA GLY A 36 15.01 -14.37 4.33
C GLY A 36 16.50 -14.23 4.02
N LYS A 37 16.96 -14.60 2.82
CA LYS A 37 18.36 -14.50 2.35
C LYS A 37 18.52 -13.46 1.22
N GLY A 38 17.93 -12.28 1.38
CA GLY A 38 18.00 -11.20 0.40
C GLY A 38 16.95 -10.11 0.66
N GLY A 39 16.97 -9.08 -0.18
CA GLY A 39 16.02 -7.95 -0.11
C GLY A 39 15.00 -7.98 -1.25
N CYS A 40 13.82 -7.43 -0.98
CA CYS A 40 12.74 -7.20 -1.94
C CYS A 40 12.36 -5.71 -2.03
N ASP A 41 13.29 -4.81 -1.67
CA ASP A 41 13.02 -3.37 -1.55
C ASP A 41 12.52 -2.76 -2.87
N GLY A 42 13.05 -3.21 -4.01
CA GLY A 42 12.57 -2.77 -5.32
C GLY A 42 11.10 -3.08 -5.55
N GLN A 43 10.71 -4.35 -5.40
CA GLN A 43 9.30 -4.77 -5.55
C GLN A 43 8.40 -4.13 -4.48
N TYR A 44 8.94 -3.92 -3.27
CA TYR A 44 8.22 -3.23 -2.21
C TYR A 44 7.98 -1.75 -2.57
N PHE A 45 8.97 -1.05 -3.14
CA PHE A 45 8.81 0.32 -3.62
C PHE A 45 7.84 0.42 -4.79
N ASP A 46 7.81 -0.58 -5.69
CA ASP A 46 6.82 -0.64 -6.76
C ASP A 46 5.40 -0.83 -6.22
N LEU A 47 5.23 -1.70 -5.21
CA LEU A 47 3.97 -1.87 -4.49
C LEU A 47 3.51 -0.56 -3.83
N LEU A 48 4.40 0.09 -3.07
CA LEU A 48 4.12 1.37 -2.43
C LEU A 48 3.72 2.43 -3.45
N LYS A 49 4.50 2.58 -4.53
CA LYS A 49 4.21 3.53 -5.61
C LYS A 49 2.82 3.31 -6.21
N CYS A 50 2.41 2.07 -6.43
CA CYS A 50 1.08 1.77 -6.96
C CYS A 50 -0.02 2.17 -5.98
N ILE A 51 0.11 1.75 -4.71
CA ILE A 51 -0.88 2.03 -3.66
C ILE A 51 -0.98 3.54 -3.42
N ASP A 52 0.15 4.23 -3.28
CA ASP A 52 0.20 5.66 -2.97
C ASP A 52 -0.35 6.50 -4.13
N LYS A 53 -0.08 6.11 -5.38
CA LYS A 53 -0.68 6.75 -6.57
C LYS A 53 -2.21 6.65 -6.56
N CYS A 54 -2.76 5.53 -6.09
CA CYS A 54 -4.21 5.35 -5.93
C CYS A 54 -4.78 6.10 -4.72
N ALA A 55 -4.07 6.09 -3.59
CA ALA A 55 -4.56 6.58 -2.31
C ALA A 55 -4.48 8.11 -2.20
N ALA A 56 -3.43 8.73 -2.73
CA ALA A 56 -3.18 10.17 -2.62
C ALA A 56 -4.40 11.05 -2.96
N PRO A 57 -5.05 10.94 -4.14
CA PRO A 57 -6.19 11.79 -4.48
C PRO A 57 -7.43 11.52 -3.61
N GLN A 58 -7.51 10.38 -2.93
CA GLN A 58 -8.60 10.06 -2.01
C GLN A 58 -8.32 10.66 -0.63
N ILE A 59 -7.10 10.48 -0.12
CA ILE A 59 -6.66 11.04 1.17
C ILE A 59 -6.82 12.56 1.17
N PHE A 60 -6.34 13.25 0.13
CA PHE A 60 -6.45 14.72 0.06
C PHE A 60 -7.88 15.25 -0.03
N LYS A 61 -8.90 14.42 -0.29
CA LYS A 61 -10.32 14.84 -0.17
C LYS A 61 -10.81 14.89 1.27
N HIS A 62 -10.13 14.20 2.19
CA HIS A 62 -10.47 14.13 3.60
C HIS A 62 -9.64 15.09 4.48
N LEU A 63 -8.54 15.61 3.95
CA LEU A 63 -7.70 16.60 4.62
C LEU A 63 -8.25 18.02 4.36
N LYS A 64 -8.27 18.85 5.40
CA LYS A 64 -8.65 20.27 5.35
C LYS A 64 -7.41 21.15 5.30
#